data_AF-A0A9E5YL50-F1
#
_entry.id   AF-A0A9E5YL50-F1
#
_cell.length_a   1.000
_cell.length_b   1.000
_cell.length_c   1.000
_cell.angle_alpha   90.00
_cell.angle_beta   90.00
_cell.angle_gamma   90.00
#
_symmetry.space_group_name_H-M   'P 1'
#
loop_
_entity.id
_entity.type
_entity.pdbx_description
1 polymer ?
#
loop_
_entity_poly.entity_id
_entity_poly.type
_entity_poly.pdbx_seq_one_letter_code
_entity_poly.pdbx_strand_id
1 'polypeptide(L)'
;MERIPNKIKQWIEEKKDPRSAHWQGGLEEILNVFSPHIEPGKLIPVQPLEEDDFPVFMNALEVVDLSPNLHAAFLPPAIAGSVTPPESADELQRIDKGKPSYKILIARPGKDLRILCAEISEHAKNPGVDIFQSGALIGTYNYDTPQACIADLTKVIRAHIWEKGTWRRDDYKKYTINWFEKTIGLGKDAGCVREDFSFLHSPTLIKSNRVDAVFTLIFETLLKRFSDPDDQYKDAVSSIQNIKNKDDRVAQSNKLAEREILELLSLMRELEIVNFGEFSNTENERFKKEFSRTTHKIIDRMI
;
A
#
# COMPACT_ATOMS: atom_id res chain seq x y z
N MET A 1 5.06 -20.48 -13.37
CA MET A 1 3.64 -20.40 -13.00
C MET A 1 2.84 -21.28 -13.93
N GLU A 2 1.82 -21.97 -13.42
CA GLU A 2 0.84 -22.65 -14.26
C GLU A 2 0.08 -21.63 -15.12
N ARG A 3 -0.20 -21.96 -16.39
CA ARG A 3 -0.92 -21.07 -17.30
C ARG A 3 -2.37 -20.93 -16.84
N ILE A 4 -2.91 -19.72 -16.82
CA ILE A 4 -4.29 -19.45 -16.35
C ILE A 4 -5.34 -20.29 -17.08
N PRO A 5 -5.28 -20.54 -18.41
CA PRO A 5 -6.20 -21.47 -19.07
C PRO A 5 -6.22 -22.88 -18.46
N ASN A 6 -5.07 -23.39 -17.98
CA ASN A 6 -5.00 -24.70 -17.33
C ASN A 6 -5.68 -24.66 -15.96
N LYS A 7 -5.45 -23.59 -15.16
CA LYS A 7 -6.12 -23.40 -13.87
C LYS A 7 -7.64 -23.33 -14.02
N ILE A 8 -8.14 -22.55 -14.99
CA ILE A 8 -9.58 -22.43 -15.27
C ILE A 8 -10.16 -23.81 -15.59
N LYS A 9 -9.50 -24.56 -16.49
CA LYS A 9 -9.91 -25.91 -16.85
C LYS A 9 -9.95 -26.83 -15.62
N GLN A 10 -8.91 -26.80 -14.79
CA GLN A 10 -8.84 -27.58 -13.56
C GLN A 10 -9.99 -27.22 -12.61
N TRP A 11 -10.27 -25.94 -12.36
CA TRP A 11 -11.37 -25.54 -11.48
C TRP A 11 -12.73 -26.01 -12.00
N ILE A 12 -12.96 -25.95 -13.31
CA ILE A 12 -14.20 -26.45 -13.93
C ILE A 12 -14.30 -27.98 -13.77
N GLU A 13 -13.20 -28.72 -13.96
CA GLU A 13 -13.14 -30.17 -13.70
C GLU A 13 -13.39 -30.50 -12.21
N GLU A 14 -12.95 -29.64 -11.29
CA GLU A 14 -13.25 -29.65 -9.86
C GLU A 14 -14.68 -29.16 -9.52
N LYS A 15 -15.54 -29.01 -10.54
CA LYS A 15 -16.96 -28.62 -10.43
C LYS A 15 -17.20 -27.21 -9.89
N LYS A 16 -16.24 -26.29 -10.03
CA LYS A 16 -16.51 -24.86 -9.80
C LYS A 16 -17.40 -24.30 -10.91
N ASP A 17 -18.13 -23.23 -10.60
CA ASP A 17 -18.94 -22.53 -11.60
C ASP A 17 -18.01 -21.96 -12.69
N PRO A 18 -18.16 -22.37 -13.97
CA PRO A 18 -17.34 -21.86 -15.07
C PRO A 18 -17.31 -20.33 -15.15
N ARG A 19 -18.42 -19.66 -14.82
CA ARG A 19 -18.54 -18.20 -14.84
C ARG A 19 -17.56 -17.55 -13.86
N SER A 20 -17.57 -18.03 -12.63
CA SER A 20 -16.65 -17.58 -11.57
C SER A 20 -15.21 -17.94 -11.88
N ALA A 21 -14.97 -19.14 -12.43
CA ALA A 21 -13.63 -19.61 -12.78
C ALA A 21 -12.99 -18.75 -13.88
N HIS A 22 -13.74 -18.47 -14.96
CA HIS A 22 -13.30 -17.58 -16.01
C HIS A 22 -13.09 -16.15 -15.51
N TRP A 23 -13.98 -15.65 -14.64
CA TRP A 23 -13.83 -14.30 -14.12
C TRP A 23 -12.61 -14.15 -13.22
N GLN A 24 -12.40 -15.07 -12.27
CA GLN A 24 -11.16 -15.08 -11.47
C GLN A 24 -9.92 -15.19 -12.36
N GLY A 25 -9.95 -16.06 -13.39
CA GLY A 25 -8.84 -16.18 -14.35
C GLY A 25 -8.52 -14.86 -15.07
N GLY A 26 -9.54 -14.11 -15.50
CA GLY A 26 -9.36 -12.78 -16.08
C GLY A 26 -8.75 -11.78 -15.10
N LEU A 27 -9.22 -11.76 -13.85
CA LEU A 27 -8.65 -10.92 -12.80
C LEU A 27 -7.17 -11.28 -12.51
N GLU A 28 -6.83 -12.57 -12.53
CA GLU A 28 -5.45 -13.05 -12.41
C GLU A 28 -4.56 -12.57 -13.56
N GLU A 29 -5.04 -12.59 -14.80
CA GLU A 29 -4.27 -12.07 -15.95
C GLU A 29 -3.99 -10.57 -15.79
N ILE A 30 -5.00 -9.78 -15.39
CA ILE A 30 -4.83 -8.35 -15.16
C ILE A 30 -3.80 -8.07 -14.06
N LEU A 31 -3.88 -8.79 -12.93
CA LEU A 31 -2.90 -8.67 -11.86
C LEU A 31 -1.49 -9.10 -12.30
N ASN A 32 -1.36 -10.11 -13.17
CA ASN A 32 -0.07 -10.52 -13.71
C ASN A 32 0.56 -9.43 -14.58
N VAL A 33 -0.23 -8.77 -15.43
CA VAL A 33 0.23 -7.65 -16.28
C VAL A 33 0.82 -6.52 -15.43
N PHE A 34 0.16 -6.16 -14.33
CA PHE A 34 0.62 -5.07 -13.47
C PHE A 34 1.57 -5.50 -12.35
N SER A 35 1.82 -6.80 -12.18
CA SER A 35 2.67 -7.32 -11.11
C SER A 35 4.06 -6.67 -10.99
N PRO A 36 4.77 -6.28 -12.08
CA PRO A 36 6.07 -5.62 -11.96
C PRO A 36 6.00 -4.20 -11.36
N HIS A 37 4.81 -3.60 -11.35
CA HIS A 37 4.56 -2.22 -10.91
C HIS A 37 3.81 -2.15 -9.57
N ILE A 38 3.41 -3.30 -9.00
CA ILE A 38 2.71 -3.35 -7.71
C ILE A 38 3.72 -3.57 -6.58
N GLU A 39 3.70 -2.68 -5.59
CA GLU A 39 4.42 -2.87 -4.33
C GLU A 39 3.55 -3.62 -3.30
N PRO A 40 4.07 -4.66 -2.61
CA PRO A 40 3.34 -5.34 -1.55
C PRO A 40 2.92 -4.41 -0.41
N GLY A 41 1.68 -4.58 0.05
CA GLY A 41 1.07 -3.82 1.13
C GLY A 41 0.69 -2.38 0.76
N LYS A 42 0.64 -2.04 -0.53
CA LYS A 42 0.24 -0.71 -1.03
C LYS A 42 -0.85 -0.80 -2.08
N LEU A 43 -1.69 0.23 -2.13
CA LEU A 43 -2.63 0.46 -3.23
C LEU A 43 -1.97 1.38 -4.25
N ILE A 44 -1.68 0.84 -5.44
CA ILE A 44 -0.96 1.55 -6.51
C ILE A 44 -1.88 1.73 -7.71
N PRO A 45 -1.98 2.94 -8.32
CA PRO A 45 -2.68 3.09 -9.59
C PRO A 45 -1.89 2.41 -10.71
N VAL A 46 -2.57 1.65 -11.57
CA VAL A 46 -1.92 0.85 -12.62
C VAL A 46 -1.34 1.68 -13.78
N GLN A 47 -1.67 2.97 -13.81
CA GLN A 47 -1.18 3.98 -14.76
C GLN A 47 -1.23 5.36 -14.08
N PRO A 48 -0.57 6.39 -14.64
CA PRO A 48 -0.78 7.77 -14.21
C PRO A 48 -2.27 8.13 -14.18
N LEU A 49 -2.68 8.86 -13.15
CA LEU A 49 -4.06 9.28 -12.97
C LEU A 49 -4.31 10.61 -13.68
N GLU A 50 -5.47 10.72 -14.33
CA GLU A 50 -5.98 12.01 -14.79
C GLU A 50 -6.48 12.84 -13.59
N GLU A 51 -6.65 14.14 -13.79
CA GLU A 51 -7.07 15.08 -12.73
C GLU A 51 -8.38 14.65 -12.04
N ASP A 52 -9.34 14.14 -12.83
CA ASP A 52 -10.64 13.68 -12.35
C ASP A 52 -10.57 12.34 -11.58
N ASP A 53 -9.55 11.51 -11.84
CA ASP A 53 -9.37 10.22 -11.19
C ASP A 53 -8.70 10.34 -9.82
N PHE A 54 -7.91 11.41 -9.63
CA PHE A 54 -7.10 11.62 -8.45
C PHE A 54 -7.93 11.67 -7.16
N PRO A 55 -9.04 12.43 -7.06
CA PRO A 55 -9.88 12.43 -5.86
C PRO A 55 -10.45 11.05 -5.51
N VAL A 56 -10.83 10.26 -6.51
CA VAL A 56 -11.38 8.91 -6.31
C VAL A 56 -10.31 7.98 -5.74
N PHE A 57 -9.10 8.03 -6.29
CA PHE A 57 -7.96 7.28 -5.77
C PHE A 57 -7.61 7.70 -4.34
N MET A 58 -7.57 9.01 -4.05
CA MET A 58 -7.22 9.50 -2.71
C MET A 58 -8.25 9.08 -1.65
N ASN A 59 -9.54 9.10 -1.98
CA ASN A 59 -10.60 8.59 -1.10
C ASN A 59 -10.45 7.09 -0.81
N ALA A 60 -10.15 6.30 -1.84
CA ALA A 60 -9.88 4.87 -1.67
C ALA A 60 -8.61 4.63 -0.85
N LEU A 61 -7.54 5.36 -1.17
CA LEU A 61 -6.25 5.27 -0.51
C LEU A 61 -6.43 5.53 0.97
N GLU A 62 -7.12 6.60 1.38
CA GLU A 62 -7.40 6.98 2.77
C GLU A 62 -7.99 5.82 3.59
N VAL A 63 -8.99 5.12 3.06
CA VAL A 63 -9.68 4.08 3.83
C VAL A 63 -8.94 2.73 3.80
N VAL A 64 -8.32 2.37 2.68
CA VAL A 64 -7.73 1.05 2.45
C VAL A 64 -6.55 0.78 3.39
N ASP A 65 -6.64 -0.30 4.16
CA ASP A 65 -5.60 -0.84 5.03
C ASP A 65 -5.20 -2.24 4.56
N LEU A 66 -3.92 -2.45 4.27
CA LEU A 66 -3.41 -3.66 3.64
C LEU A 66 -2.35 -4.32 4.52
N SER A 67 -2.44 -5.64 4.72
CA SER A 67 -1.34 -6.39 5.30
C SER A 67 -0.13 -6.43 4.35
N PRO A 68 1.12 -6.54 4.86
CA PRO A 68 2.37 -6.33 4.12
C PRO A 68 2.54 -7.09 2.81
N ASN A 69 1.94 -8.27 2.69
CA ASN A 69 2.15 -9.16 1.55
C ASN A 69 0.95 -9.18 0.58
N LEU A 70 -0.03 -8.30 0.74
CA LEU A 70 -1.12 -8.14 -0.23
C LEU A 70 -0.65 -7.33 -1.43
N HIS A 71 -1.13 -7.69 -2.62
CA HIS A 71 -0.91 -6.90 -3.83
C HIS A 71 -2.19 -6.16 -4.16
N ALA A 72 -2.16 -4.82 -4.25
CA ALA A 72 -3.34 -4.04 -4.54
C ALA A 72 -3.12 -3.05 -5.69
N ALA A 73 -4.10 -2.99 -6.58
CA ALA A 73 -4.10 -2.18 -7.78
C ALA A 73 -5.39 -1.35 -7.86
N PHE A 74 -5.25 -0.06 -8.11
CA PHE A 74 -6.34 0.83 -8.46
C PHE A 74 -6.42 0.97 -9.98
N LEU A 75 -7.58 0.69 -10.55
CA LEU A 75 -7.84 0.74 -11.98
C LEU A 75 -8.75 1.94 -12.28
N PRO A 76 -8.24 3.00 -12.94
CA PRO A 76 -9.05 4.10 -13.41
C PRO A 76 -9.89 3.70 -14.63
N PRO A 77 -10.84 4.54 -15.10
CA PRO A 77 -11.80 4.19 -16.14
C PRO A 77 -11.17 3.71 -17.46
N ALA A 78 -10.03 4.29 -17.83
CA ALA A 78 -9.28 3.91 -19.02
C ALA A 78 -8.89 2.42 -19.06
N ILE A 79 -8.72 1.79 -17.89
CA ILE A 79 -8.37 0.37 -17.78
C ILE A 79 -9.55 -0.44 -17.26
N ALA A 80 -10.26 0.05 -16.23
CA ALA A 80 -11.32 -0.69 -15.55
C ALA A 80 -12.46 -1.10 -16.50
N GLY A 81 -12.80 -0.28 -17.50
CA GLY A 81 -13.82 -0.61 -18.50
C GLY A 81 -13.47 -1.78 -19.42
N SER A 82 -12.19 -2.15 -19.52
CA SER A 82 -11.71 -3.33 -20.24
C SER A 82 -11.71 -4.60 -19.38
N VAL A 83 -11.86 -4.45 -18.07
CA VAL A 83 -11.88 -5.53 -17.08
C VAL A 83 -13.34 -5.82 -16.74
N THR A 84 -14.02 -6.56 -17.61
CA THR A 84 -15.42 -6.97 -17.42
C THR A 84 -15.52 -8.49 -17.26
N PRO A 85 -16.49 -8.99 -16.47
CA PRO A 85 -16.81 -10.42 -16.44
C PRO A 85 -17.06 -10.94 -17.86
N PRO A 86 -16.79 -12.24 -18.11
CA PRO A 86 -17.18 -12.86 -19.37
C PRO A 86 -18.70 -12.76 -19.57
N GLU A 87 -19.18 -12.79 -20.82
CA GLU A 87 -20.62 -12.71 -21.13
C GLU A 87 -21.46 -13.76 -20.38
N SER A 88 -20.86 -14.92 -20.08
CA SER A 88 -21.51 -15.97 -19.31
C SER A 88 -21.77 -15.59 -17.85
N ALA A 89 -21.13 -14.53 -17.33
CA ALA A 89 -21.19 -14.06 -15.95
C ALA A 89 -21.72 -12.60 -15.86
N ASP A 90 -22.61 -12.20 -16.79
CA ASP A 90 -23.13 -10.83 -16.87
C ASP A 90 -23.83 -10.38 -15.57
N GLU A 91 -24.32 -11.30 -14.75
CA GLU A 91 -24.85 -10.99 -13.42
C GLU A 91 -23.82 -10.40 -12.43
N LEU A 92 -22.52 -10.60 -12.70
CA LEU A 92 -21.42 -10.00 -11.93
C LEU A 92 -21.01 -8.64 -12.49
N GLN A 93 -21.56 -8.21 -13.63
CA GLN A 93 -21.32 -6.91 -14.21
C GLN A 93 -22.08 -5.85 -13.40
N ARG A 94 -21.34 -5.06 -12.64
CA ARG A 94 -21.90 -4.02 -11.77
C ARG A 94 -22.19 -2.71 -12.49
N ILE A 95 -21.70 -2.53 -13.71
CA ILE A 95 -21.76 -1.28 -14.46
C ILE A 95 -22.18 -1.51 -15.93
N ASP A 96 -22.98 -0.61 -16.48
CA ASP A 96 -23.33 -0.68 -17.91
C ASP A 96 -22.13 -0.44 -18.83
N LYS A 97 -22.12 -1.13 -19.97
CA LYS A 97 -21.04 -1.00 -20.96
C LYS A 97 -20.90 0.45 -21.43
N GLY A 98 -19.66 0.94 -21.47
CA GLY A 98 -19.34 2.30 -21.91
C GLY A 98 -19.51 3.39 -20.84
N LYS A 99 -19.89 3.02 -19.60
CA LYS A 99 -19.86 3.96 -18.45
C LYS A 99 -18.49 3.90 -17.74
N PRO A 100 -18.00 5.02 -17.17
CA PRO A 100 -16.76 5.05 -16.41
C PRO A 100 -16.78 4.08 -15.21
N SER A 101 -15.84 3.15 -15.14
CA SER A 101 -15.69 2.18 -14.04
C SER A 101 -14.47 2.54 -13.19
N TYR A 102 -14.55 2.31 -11.88
CA TYR A 102 -13.40 2.41 -10.98
C TYR A 102 -13.30 1.11 -10.21
N LYS A 103 -12.16 0.43 -10.34
CA LYS A 103 -11.96 -0.86 -9.68
C LYS A 103 -10.76 -0.86 -8.76
N ILE A 104 -10.90 -1.59 -7.65
CA ILE A 104 -9.78 -1.94 -6.78
C ILE A 104 -9.64 -3.45 -6.79
N LEU A 105 -8.48 -3.93 -7.22
CA LEU A 105 -8.12 -5.34 -7.16
C LEU A 105 -7.15 -5.55 -6.01
N ILE A 106 -7.45 -6.48 -5.11
CA ILE A 106 -6.56 -6.86 -4.02
C ILE A 106 -6.37 -8.36 -4.08
N ALA A 107 -5.13 -8.81 -4.12
CA ALA A 107 -4.77 -10.21 -4.14
C ALA A 107 -4.00 -10.58 -2.87
N ARG A 108 -4.32 -11.74 -2.29
CA ARG A 108 -3.46 -12.42 -1.32
C ARG A 108 -2.73 -13.54 -2.06
N PRO A 109 -1.43 -13.34 -2.40
CA PRO A 109 -0.59 -14.42 -2.92
C PRO A 109 -0.57 -15.59 -1.94
N GLY A 110 -0.49 -16.81 -2.47
CA GLY A 110 -0.46 -18.02 -1.67
C GLY A 110 -0.78 -19.25 -2.50
N LYS A 111 -0.86 -20.40 -1.83
CA LYS A 111 -1.23 -21.68 -2.46
C LYS A 111 -2.59 -21.59 -3.16
N ASP A 112 -3.55 -20.97 -2.49
CA ASP A 112 -4.85 -20.62 -3.05
C ASP A 112 -4.92 -19.10 -3.17
N LEU A 113 -4.70 -18.59 -4.38
CA LEU A 113 -4.84 -17.16 -4.65
C LEU A 113 -6.28 -16.74 -4.34
N ARG A 114 -6.40 -15.73 -3.48
CA ARG A 114 -7.66 -15.07 -3.19
C ARG A 114 -7.62 -13.66 -3.76
N ILE A 115 -8.65 -13.29 -4.52
CA ILE A 115 -8.78 -11.97 -5.13
C ILE A 115 -10.05 -11.31 -4.61
N LEU A 116 -9.95 -10.05 -4.23
CA LEU A 116 -11.04 -9.14 -3.96
C LEU A 116 -11.11 -8.16 -5.13
N CYS A 117 -12.27 -8.02 -5.76
CA CYS A 117 -12.56 -7.05 -6.81
C CYS A 117 -13.65 -6.11 -6.32
N ALA A 118 -13.32 -4.84 -6.08
CA ALA A 118 -14.28 -3.82 -5.72
C ALA A 118 -14.63 -2.96 -6.93
N GLU A 119 -15.92 -2.69 -7.16
CA GLU A 119 -16.42 -1.65 -8.07
C GLU A 119 -16.92 -0.48 -7.23
N ILE A 120 -16.32 0.69 -7.44
CA ILE A 120 -16.58 1.93 -6.67
C ILE A 120 -16.98 3.10 -7.58
N SER A 121 -17.46 2.84 -8.80
CA SER A 121 -17.99 3.88 -9.68
C SER A 121 -19.38 4.36 -9.25
N GLU A 122 -19.64 5.67 -9.40
CA GLU A 122 -20.97 6.28 -9.25
C GLU A 122 -21.98 5.79 -10.30
N HIS A 123 -21.51 5.20 -11.40
CA HIS A 123 -22.37 4.62 -12.44
C HIS A 123 -22.70 3.15 -12.20
N ALA A 124 -22.15 2.54 -11.14
CA ALA A 124 -22.46 1.15 -10.83
C ALA A 124 -23.91 1.02 -10.34
N LYS A 125 -24.65 0.05 -10.88
CA LYS A 125 -26.02 -0.28 -10.44
C LYS A 125 -26.02 -0.74 -8.98
N ASN A 126 -24.99 -1.50 -8.61
CA ASN A 126 -24.73 -1.98 -7.26
C ASN A 126 -23.20 -1.89 -7.01
N PRO A 127 -22.67 -0.75 -6.52
CA PRO A 127 -21.31 -0.68 -6.02
C PRO A 127 -21.05 -1.80 -5.01
N GLY A 128 -19.86 -2.38 -5.02
CA GLY A 128 -19.64 -3.57 -4.20
C GLY A 128 -18.37 -4.33 -4.44
N VAL A 129 -18.25 -5.42 -3.70
CA VAL A 129 -17.04 -6.22 -3.59
C VAL A 129 -17.35 -7.67 -3.85
N ASP A 130 -16.66 -8.27 -4.82
CA ASP A 130 -16.70 -9.70 -5.09
C ASP A 130 -15.38 -10.36 -4.69
N ILE A 131 -15.48 -11.55 -4.08
CA ILE A 131 -14.34 -12.26 -3.52
C ILE A 131 -14.23 -13.62 -4.17
N PHE A 132 -13.08 -13.87 -4.78
CA PHE A 132 -12.78 -15.10 -5.51
C PHE A 132 -11.68 -15.89 -4.81
N GLN A 133 -11.80 -17.22 -4.82
CA GLN A 133 -10.72 -18.11 -4.46
C GLN A 133 -10.84 -19.43 -5.23
N SER A 134 -9.72 -19.87 -5.81
CA SER A 134 -9.60 -21.15 -6.52
C SER A 134 -10.78 -21.42 -7.48
N GLY A 135 -11.12 -20.41 -8.30
CA GLY A 135 -12.16 -20.45 -9.32
C GLY A 135 -13.60 -20.25 -8.83
N ALA A 136 -13.81 -20.00 -7.54
CA ALA A 136 -15.15 -19.82 -6.96
C ALA A 136 -15.37 -18.38 -6.47
N LEU A 137 -16.56 -17.84 -6.72
CA LEU A 137 -17.08 -16.68 -6.00
C LEU A 137 -17.50 -17.11 -4.59
N ILE A 138 -16.75 -16.67 -3.58
CA ILE A 138 -16.95 -17.06 -2.18
C ILE A 138 -17.66 -16.00 -1.34
N GLY A 139 -17.90 -14.81 -1.90
CA GLY A 139 -18.66 -13.76 -1.24
C GLY A 139 -18.87 -12.55 -2.12
N THR A 140 -20.03 -11.91 -1.94
CA THR A 140 -20.43 -10.67 -2.61
C THR A 140 -21.00 -9.71 -1.57
N TYR A 141 -20.51 -8.48 -1.58
CA TYR A 141 -21.01 -7.36 -0.79
C TYR A 141 -21.58 -6.31 -1.75
N ASN A 142 -22.82 -5.88 -1.53
CA ASN A 142 -23.47 -4.84 -2.30
C ASN A 142 -23.77 -3.66 -1.38
N TYR A 143 -23.62 -2.46 -1.91
CA TYR A 143 -23.87 -1.21 -1.19
C TYR A 143 -24.77 -0.31 -2.03
N ASP A 144 -25.50 0.58 -1.34
CA ASP A 144 -26.38 1.56 -2.00
C ASP A 144 -25.58 2.65 -2.71
N THR A 145 -24.36 2.96 -2.22
CA THR A 145 -23.50 4.02 -2.77
C THR A 145 -22.03 3.60 -2.83
N PRO A 146 -21.23 4.20 -3.73
CA PRO A 146 -19.79 3.98 -3.77
C PRO A 146 -19.09 4.40 -2.48
N GLN A 147 -19.54 5.48 -1.85
CA GLN A 147 -18.97 5.97 -0.59
C GLN A 147 -19.16 4.95 0.53
N ALA A 148 -20.33 4.31 0.62
CA ALA A 148 -20.56 3.21 1.56
C ALA A 148 -19.66 1.99 1.26
N CYS A 149 -19.47 1.67 -0.02
CA CYS A 149 -18.57 0.60 -0.44
C CYS A 149 -17.11 0.89 -0.03
N ILE A 150 -16.62 2.12 -0.24
CA ILE A 150 -15.28 2.54 0.15
C ILE A 150 -15.12 2.51 1.67
N ALA A 151 -16.10 3.03 2.42
CA ALA A 151 -16.06 3.06 3.89
C ALA A 151 -15.96 1.66 4.52
N ASP A 152 -16.67 0.66 3.96
CA ASP A 152 -16.62 -0.72 4.46
C ASP A 152 -15.46 -1.55 3.86
N LEU A 153 -14.68 -1.00 2.91
CA LEU A 153 -13.67 -1.76 2.17
C LEU A 153 -12.61 -2.37 3.09
N THR A 154 -12.09 -1.62 4.07
CA THR A 154 -11.11 -2.14 5.04
C THR A 154 -11.67 -3.24 5.91
N LYS A 155 -12.96 -3.19 6.26
CA LYS A 155 -13.62 -4.27 7.00
C LYS A 155 -13.72 -5.54 6.15
N VAL A 156 -14.08 -5.43 4.86
CA VAL A 156 -14.09 -6.57 3.93
C VAL A 156 -12.69 -7.14 3.73
N ILE A 157 -11.68 -6.27 3.56
CA ILE A 157 -10.27 -6.69 3.43
C ILE A 157 -9.84 -7.50 4.65
N ARG A 158 -10.09 -6.96 5.86
CA ARG A 158 -9.74 -7.61 7.13
C ARG A 158 -10.42 -8.95 7.32
N ALA A 159 -11.68 -9.08 6.93
CA ALA A 159 -12.44 -10.31 7.06
C ALA A 159 -11.94 -11.42 6.11
N HIS A 160 -11.58 -11.06 4.87
CA HIS A 160 -11.43 -12.05 3.80
C HIS A 160 -10.01 -12.22 3.28
N ILE A 161 -9.25 -11.15 3.11
CA ILE A 161 -7.98 -11.24 2.40
C ILE A 161 -6.77 -10.96 3.29
N TRP A 162 -6.96 -10.38 4.48
CA TRP A 162 -5.91 -10.12 5.46
C TRP A 162 -5.03 -11.34 5.75
N GLU A 163 -3.73 -11.10 5.90
CA GLU A 163 -2.76 -12.10 6.28
C GLU A 163 -2.99 -12.57 7.72
N LYS A 164 -3.28 -13.87 7.87
CA LYS A 164 -3.56 -14.49 9.17
C LYS A 164 -2.28 -15.00 9.81
N GLY A 165 -2.26 -15.03 11.15
CA GLY A 165 -1.18 -15.61 11.95
C GLY A 165 -0.16 -14.57 12.41
N THR A 166 0.93 -15.06 13.01
CA THR A 166 1.97 -14.21 13.57
C THR A 166 2.88 -13.67 12.46
N TRP A 167 2.95 -12.35 12.37
CA TRP A 167 3.84 -11.67 11.44
C TRP A 167 5.30 -11.72 11.90
N ARG A 168 6.23 -11.71 10.93
CA ARG A 168 7.66 -11.56 11.22
C ARG A 168 7.97 -10.08 11.46
N ARG A 169 9.16 -9.84 12.01
CA ARG A 169 9.67 -8.49 12.28
C ARG A 169 9.62 -7.60 11.03
N ASP A 170 9.98 -8.15 9.88
CA ASP A 170 10.03 -7.43 8.61
C ASP A 170 8.63 -7.13 8.06
N ASP A 171 7.63 -7.95 8.38
CA ASP A 171 6.23 -7.69 8.02
C ASP A 171 5.70 -6.50 8.80
N TYR A 172 5.90 -6.45 10.14
CA TYR A 172 5.54 -5.28 10.95
C TYR A 172 6.24 -4.01 10.47
N LYS A 173 7.52 -4.12 10.05
CA LYS A 173 8.26 -3.02 9.45
C LYS A 173 7.58 -2.50 8.19
N LYS A 174 7.36 -3.38 7.21
CA LYS A 174 6.69 -3.03 5.95
C LYS A 174 5.32 -2.41 6.18
N TYR A 175 4.51 -2.99 7.07
CA TYR A 175 3.18 -2.45 7.40
C TYR A 175 3.25 -0.99 7.86
N THR A 176 4.11 -0.72 8.84
CA THR A 176 4.25 0.61 9.45
C THR A 176 4.84 1.61 8.46
N ILE A 177 5.83 1.21 7.66
CA ILE A 177 6.45 2.07 6.65
C ILE A 177 5.43 2.40 5.56
N ASN A 178 4.69 1.42 5.03
CA ASN A 178 3.66 1.65 4.01
C ASN A 178 2.55 2.58 4.52
N TRP A 179 2.11 2.40 5.77
CA TRP A 179 1.14 3.31 6.38
C TRP A 179 1.69 4.74 6.52
N PHE A 180 2.95 4.88 6.93
CA PHE A 180 3.56 6.21 7.07
C PHE A 180 3.79 6.89 5.73
N GLU A 181 4.23 6.17 4.70
CA GLU A 181 4.33 6.68 3.31
C GLU A 181 2.97 7.14 2.79
N LYS A 182 1.92 6.35 3.03
CA LYS A 182 0.54 6.74 2.73
C LYS A 182 0.15 8.03 3.46
N THR A 183 0.50 8.16 4.73
CA THR A 183 0.21 9.34 5.56
C THR A 183 0.92 10.60 5.01
N ILE A 184 2.18 10.47 4.59
CA ILE A 184 2.92 11.54 3.90
C ILE A 184 2.20 11.93 2.60
N GLY A 185 1.83 10.95 1.77
CA GLY A 185 1.17 11.18 0.48
C GLY A 185 -0.22 11.82 0.59
N LEU A 186 -0.96 11.51 1.67
CA LEU A 186 -2.26 12.11 1.95
C LEU A 186 -2.16 13.52 2.57
N GLY A 187 -1.02 13.86 3.19
CA GLY A 187 -0.85 15.11 3.92
C GLY A 187 -1.72 15.23 5.18
N LYS A 188 -2.29 14.12 5.66
CA LYS A 188 -3.13 14.00 6.85
C LYS A 188 -2.99 12.61 7.46
N ASP A 189 -3.37 12.45 8.72
CA ASP A 189 -3.43 11.12 9.33
C ASP A 189 -4.35 10.20 8.52
N ALA A 190 -3.80 9.06 8.11
CA ALA A 190 -4.52 8.06 7.33
C ALA A 190 -5.61 7.33 8.14
N GLY A 191 -5.60 7.40 9.48
CA GLY A 191 -6.65 6.89 10.40
C GLY A 191 -6.90 5.36 10.37
N CYS A 192 -6.39 4.65 9.37
CA CYS A 192 -6.68 3.23 9.12
C CYS A 192 -5.68 2.27 9.76
N VAL A 193 -4.67 2.79 10.47
CA VAL A 193 -3.60 1.98 11.07
C VAL A 193 -4.10 1.15 12.24
N ARG A 194 -3.65 -0.09 12.33
CA ARG A 194 -3.77 -0.89 13.53
C ARG A 194 -2.55 -0.72 14.42
N GLU A 195 -2.74 -0.12 15.58
CA GLU A 195 -1.67 0.10 16.57
C GLU A 195 -0.99 -1.19 17.04
N ASP A 196 -1.70 -2.31 17.04
CA ASP A 196 -1.17 -3.63 17.42
C ASP A 196 -0.35 -4.32 16.30
N PHE A 197 -0.32 -3.73 15.10
CA PHE A 197 0.53 -4.16 13.98
C PHE A 197 1.57 -3.10 13.58
N SER A 198 1.39 -1.86 14.03
CA SER A 198 2.32 -0.77 13.78
C SER A 198 3.43 -0.78 14.83
N PHE A 199 4.69 -0.93 14.40
CA PHE A 199 5.82 -0.90 15.34
C PHE A 199 6.04 0.48 15.94
N LEU A 200 5.48 1.53 15.36
CA LEU A 200 5.55 2.88 15.92
C LEU A 200 4.71 2.98 17.20
N HIS A 201 3.52 2.37 17.18
CA HIS A 201 2.59 2.33 18.31
C HIS A 201 2.93 1.20 19.29
N SER A 202 3.43 0.07 18.77
CA SER A 202 3.88 -1.10 19.54
C SER A 202 5.34 -1.47 19.24
N PRO A 203 6.35 -0.72 19.77
CA PRO A 203 7.77 -0.95 19.45
C PRO A 203 8.31 -2.36 19.76
N THR A 204 7.66 -3.08 20.66
CA THR A 204 8.01 -4.46 21.03
C THR A 204 7.83 -5.44 19.88
N LEU A 205 6.96 -5.15 18.89
CA LEU A 205 6.79 -5.94 17.66
C LEU A 205 8.11 -6.11 16.89
N ILE A 206 8.98 -5.11 17.00
CA ILE A 206 10.32 -5.14 16.44
C ILE A 206 11.40 -5.16 17.52
N LYS A 207 11.12 -5.67 18.73
CA LYS A 207 12.03 -5.71 19.90
C LYS A 207 12.79 -4.38 20.10
N SER A 208 12.04 -3.28 20.03
CA SER A 208 12.55 -1.92 20.11
C SER A 208 11.85 -1.14 21.25
N ASN A 209 12.13 0.15 21.36
CA ASN A 209 11.48 1.11 22.25
C ASN A 209 10.95 2.29 21.42
N ARG A 210 10.19 3.19 22.05
CA ARG A 210 9.51 4.32 21.38
C ARG A 210 10.46 5.16 20.55
N VAL A 211 11.57 5.61 21.15
CA VAL A 211 12.55 6.47 20.46
C VAL A 211 13.19 5.74 19.28
N ASP A 212 13.67 4.52 19.49
CA ASP A 212 14.28 3.72 18.41
C ASP A 212 13.29 3.39 17.29
N ALA A 213 12.00 3.22 17.61
CA ALA A 213 10.94 3.00 16.62
C ALA A 213 10.78 4.24 15.71
N VAL A 214 10.70 5.44 16.28
CA VAL A 214 10.65 6.70 15.50
C VAL A 214 11.82 6.79 14.52
N PHE A 215 13.04 6.60 15.01
CA PHE A 215 14.22 6.71 14.16
C PHE A 215 14.39 5.53 13.19
N THR A 216 13.86 4.35 13.51
CA THR A 216 13.78 3.24 12.55
C THR A 216 12.86 3.61 11.39
N LEU A 217 11.68 4.18 11.68
CA LEU A 217 10.75 4.62 10.65
C LEU A 217 11.37 5.69 9.75
N ILE A 218 11.94 6.74 10.34
CA ILE A 218 12.64 7.82 9.62
C ILE A 218 13.76 7.26 8.75
N PHE A 219 14.61 6.39 9.31
CA PHE A 219 15.72 5.80 8.57
C PHE A 219 15.25 5.04 7.33
N GLU A 220 14.28 4.14 7.48
CA GLU A 220 13.80 3.29 6.38
C GLU A 220 13.08 4.13 5.32
N THR A 221 12.29 5.14 5.73
CA THR A 221 11.61 6.07 4.81
C THR A 221 12.63 6.89 4.01
N LEU A 222 13.60 7.52 4.65
CA LEU A 222 14.59 8.34 3.94
C LEU A 222 15.53 7.51 3.07
N LEU A 223 15.93 6.32 3.52
CA LEU A 223 16.77 5.43 2.72
C LEU A 223 16.07 5.06 1.41
N LYS A 224 14.77 4.77 1.45
CA LYS A 224 13.98 4.48 0.25
C LYS A 224 13.93 5.70 -0.67
N ARG A 225 13.55 6.87 -0.16
CA ARG A 225 13.41 8.11 -0.94
C ARG A 225 14.72 8.57 -1.58
N PHE A 226 15.84 8.46 -0.88
CA PHE A 226 17.15 8.81 -1.44
C PHE A 226 17.69 7.79 -2.45
N SER A 227 17.17 6.56 -2.44
CA SER A 227 17.55 5.51 -3.40
C SER A 227 16.62 5.44 -4.61
N ASP A 228 15.48 6.13 -4.56
CA ASP A 228 14.45 6.09 -5.59
C ASP A 228 14.82 7.04 -6.75
N PRO A 229 15.00 6.52 -7.98
CA PRO A 229 15.36 7.32 -9.14
C PRO A 229 14.23 8.22 -9.65
N ASP A 230 13.02 8.12 -9.09
CA ASP A 230 11.87 8.94 -9.46
C ASP A 230 11.40 9.85 -8.30
N ASP A 231 12.08 9.82 -7.15
CA ASP A 231 11.78 10.71 -6.01
C ASP A 231 12.36 12.13 -6.24
N GLN A 232 11.68 13.12 -5.64
CA GLN A 232 12.04 14.53 -5.68
C GLN A 232 13.48 14.85 -5.23
N TYR A 233 14.12 13.99 -4.43
CA TYR A 233 15.48 14.22 -3.95
C TYR A 233 16.58 13.74 -4.90
N LYS A 234 16.24 13.04 -6.00
CA LYS A 234 17.23 12.44 -6.92
C LYS A 234 18.31 13.43 -7.35
N ASP A 235 17.92 14.64 -7.74
CA ASP A 235 18.87 15.64 -8.25
C ASP A 235 19.80 16.14 -7.13
N ALA A 236 19.27 16.32 -5.92
CA ALA A 236 20.05 16.71 -4.76
C ALA A 236 21.05 15.61 -4.36
N VAL A 237 20.60 14.36 -4.27
CA VAL A 237 21.45 13.20 -3.96
C VAL A 237 22.54 13.04 -5.01
N SER A 238 22.17 13.06 -6.30
CA SER A 238 23.12 12.94 -7.41
C SER A 238 24.15 14.08 -7.42
N SER A 239 23.72 15.31 -7.16
CA SER A 239 24.61 16.47 -7.07
C SER A 239 25.64 16.30 -5.95
N ILE A 240 25.22 15.78 -4.79
CA ILE A 240 26.10 15.53 -3.65
C ILE A 240 27.10 14.42 -3.97
N GLN A 241 26.65 13.31 -4.57
CA GLN A 241 27.51 12.18 -4.94
C GLN A 241 28.63 12.57 -5.92
N ASN A 242 28.36 13.56 -6.79
CA ASN A 242 29.32 14.09 -7.77
C ASN A 242 30.38 15.04 -7.18
N ILE A 243 30.30 15.41 -5.90
CA ILE A 243 31.30 16.25 -5.24
C ILE A 243 32.60 15.47 -5.08
N LYS A 244 33.70 16.00 -5.64
CA LYS A 244 35.03 15.37 -5.60
C LYS A 244 35.68 15.40 -4.23
N ASN A 245 35.50 16.50 -3.49
CA ASN A 245 36.05 16.64 -2.15
C ASN A 245 35.21 15.81 -1.17
N LYS A 246 35.85 14.86 -0.48
CA LYS A 246 35.18 13.96 0.46
C LYS A 246 34.52 14.71 1.62
N ASP A 247 35.20 15.72 2.17
CA ASP A 247 34.71 16.46 3.32
C ASP A 247 33.51 17.33 2.95
N ASP A 248 33.55 17.97 1.77
CA ASP A 248 32.41 18.72 1.24
C ASP A 248 31.21 17.81 0.97
N ARG A 249 31.46 16.62 0.41
CA ARG A 249 30.41 15.61 0.15
C ARG A 249 29.75 15.14 1.45
N VAL A 250 30.55 14.84 2.47
CA VAL A 250 30.05 14.46 3.80
C VAL A 250 29.28 15.61 4.46
N ALA A 251 29.76 16.85 4.35
CA ALA A 251 29.08 18.01 4.92
C ALA A 251 27.71 18.27 4.26
N GLN A 252 27.62 18.18 2.92
CA GLN A 252 26.35 18.33 2.20
C GLN A 252 25.39 17.17 2.48
N SER A 253 25.90 15.93 2.58
CA SER A 253 25.09 14.77 2.95
C SER A 253 24.52 14.90 4.36
N ASN A 254 25.33 15.36 5.32
CA ASN A 254 24.87 15.67 6.69
C ASN A 254 23.74 16.70 6.66
N LYS A 255 23.94 17.81 5.95
CA LYS A 255 22.94 18.90 5.89
C LYS A 255 21.62 18.42 5.31
N LEU A 256 21.66 17.62 4.24
CA LEU A 256 20.45 17.03 3.64
C LEU A 256 19.77 16.07 4.63
N ALA A 257 20.51 15.10 5.18
CA ALA A 257 19.96 14.12 6.11
C ALA A 257 19.34 14.78 7.36
N GLU A 258 20.01 15.73 8.00
CA GLU A 258 19.48 16.44 9.17
C GLU A 258 18.19 17.21 8.84
N ARG A 259 18.15 17.90 7.70
CA ARG A 259 16.96 18.62 7.25
C ARG A 259 15.79 17.67 7.09
N GLU A 260 15.96 16.58 6.34
CA GLU A 260 14.87 15.64 6.07
C GLU A 260 14.41 14.88 7.33
N ILE A 261 15.33 14.56 8.25
CA ILE A 261 14.95 13.99 9.56
C ILE A 261 14.07 14.98 10.33
N LEU A 262 14.45 16.27 10.38
CA LEU A 262 13.67 17.30 11.08
C LEU A 262 12.30 17.52 10.43
N GLU A 263 12.21 17.50 9.11
CA GLU A 263 10.94 17.60 8.38
C GLU A 263 10.00 16.44 8.73
N LEU A 264 10.49 15.19 8.72
CA LEU A 264 9.68 14.03 9.12
C LEU A 264 9.28 14.07 10.60
N LEU A 265 10.15 14.54 11.49
CA LEU A 265 9.81 14.73 12.91
C LEU A 265 8.73 15.81 13.10
N SER A 266 8.82 16.91 12.35
CA SER A 266 7.79 17.97 12.38
C SER A 266 6.46 17.44 11.89
N LEU A 267 6.46 16.68 10.79
CA LEU A 267 5.27 16.04 10.25
C LEU A 267 4.63 15.07 11.26
N MET A 268 5.45 14.21 11.89
CA MET A 268 4.96 13.28 12.92
C MET A 268 4.33 14.01 14.11
N ARG A 269 4.81 15.21 14.46
CA ARG A 269 4.23 16.05 15.50
C ARG A 269 2.94 16.71 15.04
N GLU A 270 2.93 17.30 13.84
CA GLU A 270 1.80 18.04 13.28
C GLU A 270 0.59 17.16 13.02
N LEU A 271 0.83 15.91 12.59
CA LEU A 271 -0.20 14.91 12.38
C LEU A 271 -0.52 14.10 13.64
N GLU A 272 0.00 14.50 14.81
CA GLU A 272 -0.20 13.83 16.10
C GLU A 272 0.17 12.34 16.11
N ILE A 273 1.02 11.90 15.18
CA ILE A 273 1.50 10.52 15.06
C ILE A 273 2.39 10.14 16.26
N VAL A 274 3.18 11.09 16.77
CA VAL A 274 4.02 10.90 17.95
C VAL A 274 3.86 12.05 18.92
N ASN A 275 3.44 11.74 20.15
CA ASN A 275 3.45 12.70 21.24
C ASN A 275 4.85 12.81 21.87
N PHE A 276 5.69 13.66 21.27
CA PHE A 276 7.04 13.92 21.78
C PHE A 276 7.04 14.54 23.19
N GLY A 277 5.94 15.18 23.62
CA GLY A 277 5.80 15.75 24.96
C GLY A 277 5.73 14.71 26.08
N GLU A 278 5.42 13.45 25.75
CA GLU A 278 5.36 12.35 26.70
C GLU A 278 6.69 11.60 26.88
N PHE A 279 7.76 12.05 26.21
CA PHE A 279 9.06 11.42 26.38
C PHE A 279 9.64 11.74 27.75
N SER A 280 10.05 10.69 28.46
CA SER A 280 10.82 10.81 29.69
C SER A 280 12.18 11.47 29.45
N ASN A 281 12.83 11.94 30.52
CA ASN A 281 14.18 12.49 30.42
C ASN A 281 15.18 11.52 29.78
N THR A 282 15.07 10.22 30.10
CA THR A 282 15.92 9.18 29.50
C THR A 282 15.64 9.01 28.02
N GLU A 283 14.38 9.10 27.59
CA GLU A 283 14.00 9.07 26.18
C GLU A 283 14.48 10.31 25.43
N ASN A 284 14.41 11.51 26.03
CA ASN A 284 14.93 12.74 25.43
C ASN A 284 16.45 12.70 25.23
N GLU A 285 17.21 12.15 26.18
CA GLU A 285 18.65 11.95 26.00
C GLU A 285 18.96 10.87 24.95
N ARG A 286 18.15 9.81 24.88
CA ARG A 286 18.26 8.81 23.81
C ARG A 286 17.91 9.40 22.45
N PHE A 287 16.92 10.27 22.38
CA PHE A 287 16.46 10.92 21.16
C PHE A 287 17.59 11.69 20.49
N LYS A 288 18.34 12.50 21.26
CA LYS A 288 19.52 13.22 20.74
C LYS A 288 20.57 12.27 20.17
N LYS A 289 20.84 11.16 20.86
CA LYS A 289 21.79 10.14 20.40
C LYS A 289 21.31 9.44 19.13
N GLU A 290 20.04 9.09 19.08
CA GLU A 290 19.44 8.41 17.93
C GLU A 290 19.30 9.30 16.71
N PHE A 291 19.08 10.61 16.91
CA PHE A 291 19.16 11.61 15.84
C PHE A 291 20.53 11.56 15.17
N SER A 292 21.60 11.79 15.95
CA SER A 292 22.96 11.75 15.41
C SER A 292 23.29 10.39 14.79
N ARG A 293 22.93 9.28 15.44
CA ARG A 293 23.18 7.92 14.93
C ARG A 293 22.48 7.68 13.58
N THR A 294 21.25 8.16 13.44
CA THR A 294 20.45 7.99 12.21
C THR A 294 21.02 8.82 11.07
N THR A 295 21.39 10.08 11.33
CA THR A 295 22.10 10.92 10.37
C THR A 295 23.34 10.23 9.81
N HIS A 296 24.21 9.69 10.68
CA HIS A 296 25.41 8.96 10.25
C HIS A 296 25.06 7.73 9.39
N LYS A 297 24.09 6.92 9.81
CA LYS A 297 23.67 5.74 9.05
C LYS A 297 23.12 6.08 7.66
N ILE A 298 22.42 7.20 7.51
CA ILE A 298 21.89 7.65 6.22
C ILE A 298 23.05 8.05 5.30
N ILE A 299 24.00 8.82 5.83
CA ILE A 299 25.19 9.27 5.06
C ILE A 299 26.01 8.09 4.57
N ASP A 300 26.25 7.10 5.44
CA ASP A 300 26.99 5.87 5.09
C ASP A 300 26.32 5.07 3.95
N ARG A 301 25.03 5.29 3.70
CA ARG A 301 24.27 4.66 2.61
C ARG A 301 24.17 5.52 1.36
N MET A 302 24.34 6.84 1.48
CA MET A 302 24.29 7.77 0.36
C MET A 302 25.62 7.92 -0.39
N ILE A 303 26.75 7.71 0.31
CA ILE A 303 28.11 8.01 -0.16
C ILE A 303 28.85 6.76 -0.64
#